data_AF-A0A3A5HK59-F1
#
_entry.id   AF-A0A3A5HK59-F1
#
_cell.length_a   1.000
_cell.length_b   1.000
_cell.length_c   1.000
_cell.angle_alpha   90.00
_cell.angle_beta   90.00
_cell.angle_gamma   90.00
#
_symmetry.space_group_name_H-M   'P 1'
#
loop_
_entity.id
_entity.type
_entity.pdbx_description
1 polymer ?
#
loop_
_entity_poly.entity_id
_entity_poly.type
_entity_poly.pdbx_seq_one_letter_code
_entity_poly.pdbx_strand_id
1 'polypeptide(L)'
;MKSNHFLVKYQYKNPVDTLYIRIIGNYDYQDSLKLSDDLTVDFDSEKVPISIKLENASQVLEVDKKSLNHISVIRMEIISQPESIEFSGKLVLKIKHEDVEKTFQATADNKLDIPEIKNVFTTTGIY
;
A
#
# COMPACT_ATOMS: atom_id res chain seq x y z
N MET A 1 12.69 -3.80 -16.81
CA MET A 1 11.38 -3.72 -16.12
C MET A 1 10.81 -2.31 -16.26
N LYS A 2 9.54 -2.17 -16.67
CA LYS A 2 8.85 -0.85 -16.70
C LYS A 2 8.59 -0.35 -15.27
N SER A 3 8.47 0.98 -15.09
CA SER A 3 8.19 1.58 -13.79
C SER A 3 7.05 2.60 -13.88
N ASN A 4 6.02 2.44 -13.06
CA ASN A 4 4.93 3.39 -12.90
C ASN A 4 5.06 4.15 -11.58
N HIS A 5 4.58 5.39 -11.57
CA HIS A 5 4.56 6.24 -10.38
C HIS A 5 3.14 6.76 -10.15
N PHE A 6 2.61 6.51 -8.96
CA PHE A 6 1.26 6.88 -8.58
C PHE A 6 1.27 7.81 -7.39
N LEU A 7 0.45 8.86 -7.48
CA LEU A 7 0.06 9.64 -6.31
C LEU A 7 -1.07 8.92 -5.59
N VAL A 8 -0.96 8.82 -4.27
CA VAL A 8 -1.96 8.14 -3.44
C VAL A 8 -2.58 9.06 -2.40
N LYS A 9 -3.82 8.72 -2.04
CA LYS A 9 -4.49 9.15 -0.82
C LYS A 9 -4.71 7.96 0.09
N TYR A 10 -4.81 8.21 1.39
CA TYR A 10 -5.13 7.17 2.36
C TYR A 10 -6.39 7.49 3.17
N GLN A 11 -6.98 6.44 3.72
CA GLN A 11 -8.05 6.51 4.70
C GLN A 11 -7.83 5.40 5.73
N TYR A 12 -7.69 5.77 6.99
CA TYR A 12 -7.70 4.81 8.09
C TYR A 12 -9.12 4.67 8.66
N LYS A 13 -9.57 3.42 8.86
CA LYS A 13 -10.86 3.10 9.50
C LYS A 13 -10.60 2.45 10.87
N ASN A 14 -10.63 3.28 11.92
CA ASN A 14 -10.36 2.86 13.29
C ASN A 14 -11.19 1.65 13.80
N PRO A 15 -12.53 1.58 13.56
CA PRO A 15 -13.35 0.50 14.09
C PRO A 15 -12.94 -0.91 13.63
N VAL A 16 -12.37 -1.01 12.43
CA VAL A 16 -11.94 -2.27 11.80
C VAL A 16 -10.42 -2.37 11.67
N ASP A 17 -9.68 -1.41 12.23
CA ASP A 17 -8.21 -1.33 12.16
C ASP A 17 -7.63 -1.53 10.76
N THR A 18 -8.23 -0.87 9.77
CA THR A 18 -7.83 -1.05 8.36
C THR A 18 -7.34 0.26 7.77
N LEU A 19 -6.14 0.23 7.19
CA LEU A 19 -5.57 1.31 6.39
C LEU A 19 -5.81 1.03 4.91
N TYR A 20 -6.55 1.91 4.26
CA TYR A 20 -6.75 1.90 2.81
C TYR A 20 -5.85 2.94 2.17
N ILE A 21 -5.09 2.56 1.16
CA ILE A 21 -4.26 3.47 0.35
C ILE A 21 -4.66 3.25 -1.10
N ARG A 22 -5.01 4.32 -1.82
CA ARG A 22 -5.54 4.23 -3.18
C ARG A 22 -4.92 5.27 -4.07
N ILE A 23 -4.73 4.92 -5.34
CA ILE A 23 -4.28 5.90 -6.34
C ILE A 23 -5.30 7.04 -6.45
N ILE A 24 -4.80 8.23 -6.78
CA ILE A 24 -5.62 9.40 -7.09
C ILE A 24 -5.99 9.35 -8.57
N GLY A 25 -7.28 9.38 -8.88
CA GLY A 25 -7.79 9.32 -10.24
C GLY A 25 -8.94 8.33 -10.36
N ASN A 26 -9.39 8.12 -11.61
CA ASN A 26 -10.35 7.07 -11.94
C ASN A 26 -9.60 5.76 -12.17
N TYR A 27 -10.21 4.67 -11.74
CA TYR A 27 -9.75 3.31 -11.96
C TYR A 27 -10.96 2.40 -12.04
N ASP A 28 -10.83 1.30 -12.76
CA ASP A 28 -11.85 0.27 -12.86
C ASP A 28 -11.36 -0.98 -12.13
N TYR A 29 -12.06 -1.37 -11.07
CA TYR A 29 -11.65 -2.53 -10.27
C TYR A 29 -11.91 -3.82 -11.04
N GLN A 30 -10.95 -4.74 -11.01
CA GLN A 30 -11.15 -6.08 -11.57
C GLN A 30 -10.86 -7.20 -10.56
N ASP A 31 -9.64 -7.24 -10.00
CA ASP A 31 -9.16 -8.37 -9.20
C ASP A 31 -8.51 -7.91 -7.90
N SER A 32 -8.40 -8.81 -6.93
CA SER A 32 -7.64 -8.61 -5.69
C SER A 32 -6.65 -9.74 -5.49
N LEU A 33 -5.44 -9.43 -5.05
CA LEU A 33 -4.44 -10.40 -4.62
C LEU A 33 -4.09 -10.17 -3.15
N LYS A 34 -4.21 -11.22 -2.35
CA LYS A 34 -3.76 -11.25 -0.97
C LYS A 34 -2.25 -11.55 -0.96
N LEU A 35 -1.43 -10.58 -0.54
CA LEU A 35 0.03 -10.70 -0.48
C LEU A 35 0.51 -11.28 0.87
N SER A 36 -0.25 -11.06 1.94
CA SER A 36 -0.04 -11.67 3.25
C SER A 36 -1.37 -11.73 3.99
N ASP A 37 -1.40 -12.26 5.21
CA ASP A 37 -2.63 -12.35 6.00
C ASP A 37 -3.35 -11.02 6.20
N ASP A 38 -2.58 -9.93 6.24
CA ASP A 38 -3.05 -8.58 6.51
C ASP A 38 -2.98 -7.65 5.29
N LEU A 39 -2.33 -8.05 4.19
CA LEU A 39 -2.10 -7.18 3.03
C LEU A 39 -2.82 -7.69 1.79
N THR A 40 -3.68 -6.85 1.23
CA THR A 40 -4.36 -7.08 -0.06
C THR A 40 -4.05 -5.94 -1.02
N VAL A 41 -3.83 -6.27 -2.30
CA VAL A 41 -3.68 -5.31 -3.39
C VAL A 41 -4.79 -5.56 -4.40
N ASP A 42 -5.49 -4.49 -4.78
CA ASP A 42 -6.48 -4.53 -5.84
C ASP A 42 -5.87 -4.06 -7.16
N PHE A 43 -6.29 -4.67 -8.25
CA PHE A 43 -5.82 -4.43 -9.61
C PHE A 43 -6.98 -4.05 -10.53
N ASP A 44 -6.67 -3.24 -11.53
CA ASP A 44 -7.59 -2.97 -12.64
C ASP A 44 -7.50 -4.01 -13.76
N SER A 45 -8.26 -3.78 -14.82
CA SER A 45 -8.29 -4.66 -16.00
C SER A 45 -6.99 -4.75 -16.77
N GLU A 46 -6.11 -3.76 -16.61
CA GLU A 46 -4.78 -3.74 -17.21
C GLU A 46 -3.71 -4.34 -16.27
N LYS A 47 -4.15 -4.97 -15.17
CA LYS A 47 -3.27 -5.52 -14.12
C LYS A 47 -2.38 -4.46 -13.47
N VAL A 48 -2.84 -3.21 -13.45
CA VAL A 48 -2.19 -2.12 -12.71
C VAL A 48 -2.73 -2.12 -11.29
N PRO A 49 -1.88 -2.08 -10.26
CA PRO A 49 -2.32 -1.99 -8.87
C PRO A 49 -2.92 -0.61 -8.55
N ILE A 50 -4.15 -0.59 -8.06
CA ILE A 50 -4.97 0.62 -7.86
C ILE A 50 -5.25 0.93 -6.39
N SER A 51 -5.27 -0.10 -5.53
CA SER A 51 -5.42 0.09 -4.09
C SER A 51 -4.69 -0.97 -3.28
N ILE A 52 -4.32 -0.58 -2.07
CA ILE A 52 -3.69 -1.39 -1.05
C ILE A 52 -4.55 -1.31 0.20
N LYS A 53 -4.87 -2.46 0.77
CA LYS A 53 -5.60 -2.61 2.03
C LYS A 53 -4.68 -3.34 3.01
N LEU A 54 -4.34 -2.66 4.10
CA LEU A 54 -3.64 -3.23 5.24
C LEU A 54 -4.62 -3.40 6.40
N GLU A 55 -4.98 -4.63 6.69
CA GLU A 55 -5.78 -5.06 7.83
C GLU A 55 -4.88 -5.16 9.08
N ASN A 56 -5.49 -5.11 10.28
CA ASN A 56 -4.76 -5.08 11.55
C ASN A 56 -3.60 -4.05 11.57
N ALA A 57 -3.80 -2.90 10.94
CA ALA A 57 -2.72 -1.98 10.60
C ALA A 57 -1.95 -1.50 11.83
N SER A 58 -2.62 -1.33 12.98
CA SER A 58 -1.98 -0.95 14.23
C SER A 58 -1.01 -2.02 14.77
N GLN A 59 -1.32 -3.29 14.54
CA GLN A 59 -0.48 -4.41 14.93
C GLN A 59 0.70 -4.57 13.97
N VAL A 60 0.43 -4.56 12.65
CA VAL A 60 1.48 -4.69 11.63
C VAL A 60 2.51 -3.57 11.73
N LEU A 61 2.07 -2.36 12.05
CA LEU A 61 2.94 -1.18 12.16
C LEU A 61 3.44 -0.93 13.59
N GLU A 62 2.98 -1.70 14.57
CA GLU A 62 3.29 -1.52 16.00
C GLU A 62 3.12 -0.07 16.47
N VAL A 63 1.94 0.50 16.22
CA VAL A 63 1.57 1.87 16.60
C VAL A 63 0.15 1.92 17.14
N ASP A 64 -0.15 2.93 17.94
CA ASP A 64 -1.52 3.20 18.35
C ASP A 64 -2.43 3.49 17.14
N LYS A 65 -3.64 2.94 17.15
CA LYS A 65 -4.68 3.20 16.14
C LYS A 65 -4.90 4.69 15.86
N LYS A 66 -4.75 5.55 16.88
CA LYS A 66 -4.90 7.01 16.73
C LYS A 66 -3.85 7.59 15.79
N SER A 67 -2.61 7.12 15.85
CA SER A 67 -1.49 7.60 15.03
C SER A 67 -1.71 7.34 13.53
N LEU A 68 -2.47 6.31 13.17
CA LEU A 68 -2.79 5.98 11.78
C LEU A 68 -3.74 6.98 11.09
N ASN A 69 -4.34 7.91 11.85
CA ASN A 69 -5.06 9.05 11.28
C ASN A 69 -4.14 10.21 10.88
N HIS A 70 -2.84 10.11 11.18
CA HIS A 70 -1.86 11.17 11.04
C HIS A 70 -0.59 10.68 10.31
N ILE A 71 -0.79 10.02 9.16
CA ILE A 71 0.30 9.63 8.25
C ILE A 71 0.67 10.86 7.40
N SER A 72 1.93 11.29 7.48
CA SER A 72 2.48 12.43 6.74
C SER A 72 3.13 12.00 5.42
N VAL A 73 3.76 10.83 5.38
CA VAL A 73 4.39 10.29 4.18
C VAL A 73 3.99 8.84 3.97
N ILE A 74 3.66 8.49 2.72
CA ILE A 74 3.54 7.12 2.26
C ILE A 74 4.52 6.93 1.12
N ARG A 75 5.32 5.87 1.18
CA ARG A 75 6.12 5.38 0.07
C ARG A 75 5.96 3.87 0.02
N MET A 76 5.47 3.35 -1.10
CA MET A 76 5.33 1.91 -1.29
C MET A 76 5.84 1.51 -2.67
N GLU A 77 6.25 0.26 -2.78
CA GLU A 77 6.74 -0.33 -4.00
C GLU A 77 6.15 -1.74 -4.15
N ILE A 78 5.60 -2.02 -5.33
CA ILE A 78 5.19 -3.36 -5.74
C ILE A 78 6.05 -3.74 -6.94
N ILE A 79 6.81 -4.82 -6.80
CA ILE A 79 7.61 -5.41 -7.86
C ILE A 79 6.96 -6.72 -8.24
N SER A 80 6.49 -6.82 -9.48
CA SER A 80 5.95 -8.06 -10.04
C SER A 80 6.98 -8.71 -10.94
N GLN A 81 7.24 -9.99 -10.69
CA GLN A 81 8.09 -10.89 -11.45
C GLN A 81 7.22 -12.07 -11.96
N PRO A 82 7.70 -12.90 -12.89
CA PRO A 82 6.88 -13.97 -13.46
C PRO A 82 6.29 -14.93 -12.41
N GLU A 83 7.04 -15.20 -11.33
CA GLU A 83 6.63 -16.17 -10.30
C GLU A 83 6.21 -15.52 -8.98
N SER A 84 6.59 -14.27 -8.74
CA SER A 84 6.43 -13.61 -7.44
C SER A 84 5.99 -12.16 -7.54
N ILE A 85 5.35 -11.68 -6.48
CA ILE A 85 5.09 -10.26 -6.25
C ILE A 85 5.66 -9.90 -4.89
N GLU A 86 6.54 -8.90 -4.90
CA GLU A 86 7.14 -8.32 -3.71
C GLU A 86 6.50 -6.97 -3.43
N PHE A 87 6.15 -6.74 -2.16
CA PHE A 87 5.66 -5.48 -1.66
C PHE A 87 6.61 -4.96 -0.58
N SER A 88 6.92 -3.67 -0.66
CA SER A 88 7.54 -2.94 0.44
C SER A 88 6.82 -1.62 0.70
N GLY A 89 6.53 -1.34 1.96
CA GLY A 89 5.85 -0.13 2.41
C GLY A 89 6.64 0.59 3.48
N LYS A 90 6.65 1.91 3.39
CA LYS A 90 7.19 2.84 4.37
C LYS A 90 6.18 3.94 4.64
N LEU A 91 5.85 4.15 5.90
CA LEU A 91 4.97 5.18 6.39
C LEU A 91 5.74 6.07 7.36
N VAL A 92 5.51 7.38 7.30
CA VAL A 92 5.92 8.30 8.36
C VAL A 92 4.65 8.77 9.06
N LEU A 93 4.56 8.51 10.36
CA LEU A 93 3.45 8.90 11.20
C LEU A 93 3.88 10.04 12.10
N LYS A 94 3.02 11.04 12.26
CA LYS A 94 3.24 12.11 13.23
C LYS A 94 2.72 11.69 14.59
N ILE A 95 3.63 11.21 15.45
CA ILE A 95 3.30 10.78 16.82
C ILE A 95 3.77 11.86 17.77
N LYS A 96 2.80 12.57 18.38
CA LYS A 96 3.05 13.79 19.16
C LYS A 96 3.77 14.85 18.32
N HIS A 97 5.07 15.04 18.49
CA HIS A 97 5.89 16.05 17.81
C HIS A 97 7.07 15.42 17.07
N GLU A 98 7.06 14.10 16.92
CA GLU A 98 8.12 13.35 16.26
C GLU A 98 7.55 12.61 15.04
N ASP A 99 8.38 12.55 14.00
CA ASP A 99 8.12 11.74 12.83
C ASP A 99 8.64 10.33 13.10
N VAL A 100 7.72 9.36 13.14
CA VAL A 100 8.02 7.95 13.39
C VAL A 100 7.89 7.19 12.09
N GLU A 101 8.99 6.59 11.66
CA GLU A 101 9.03 5.74 10.47
C GLU A 101 8.61 4.31 10.81
N LYS A 102 7.72 3.75 9.99
CA LYS A 102 7.30 2.35 10.05
C LYS A 102 7.39 1.71 8.69
N THR A 103 7.94 0.51 8.65
CA THR A 103 8.11 -0.28 7.43
C THR A 103 7.38 -1.61 7.57
N PHE A 104 6.93 -2.14 6.44
CA PHE A 104 6.29 -3.45 6.35
C PHE A 104 6.51 -4.02 4.95
N GLN A 105 6.59 -5.35 4.85
CA GLN A 105 6.91 -6.06 3.62
C GLN A 105 6.06 -7.32 3.50
N ALA A 106 5.83 -7.75 2.27
CA ALA A 106 5.15 -9.01 1.98
C ALA A 106 5.64 -9.56 0.64
N THR A 107 5.55 -10.87 0.49
CA THR A 107 5.83 -11.56 -0.78
C THR A 107 4.76 -12.63 -0.97
N ALA A 108 4.27 -12.77 -2.21
CA ALA A 108 3.35 -13.83 -2.59
C ALA A 108 3.63 -14.31 -4.02
N ASP A 109 3.09 -15.46 -4.38
CA ASP A 109 3.16 -15.95 -5.76
C ASP A 109 2.37 -15.02 -6.70
N ASN A 110 2.86 -14.86 -7.92
CA ASN A 110 2.17 -14.09 -8.95
C ASN A 110 1.02 -14.90 -9.59
N LYS A 111 -0.05 -15.14 -8.81
CA LYS A 111 -1.19 -15.97 -9.23
C LYS A 111 -2.11 -15.33 -10.27
N LEU A 112 -1.92 -14.03 -10.55
CA LEU A 112 -2.74 -13.26 -11.48
C LEU A 112 -2.03 -12.97 -12.81
N ASP A 113 -0.86 -13.59 -13.03
CA ASP A 113 -0.01 -13.39 -14.21
C ASP A 113 0.27 -11.89 -14.46
N ILE A 114 0.50 -11.13 -13.38
CA ILE A 114 0.83 -9.70 -13.45
C ILE A 114 2.14 -9.57 -14.24
N PRO A 115 2.21 -8.71 -15.28
CA PRO A 115 3.41 -8.55 -16.08
C PRO A 115 4.58 -8.02 -15.24
N GLU A 116 5.81 -8.22 -15.73
CA GLU A 116 7.00 -7.70 -15.06
C GLU A 116 7.01 -6.17 -15.01
N ILE A 117 6.73 -5.63 -13.83
CA ILE A 117 6.57 -4.20 -13.62
C ILE A 117 6.89 -3.79 -12.19
N LYS A 118 7.41 -2.57 -12.06
CA LYS A 118 7.57 -1.90 -10.78
C LYS A 118 6.52 -0.78 -10.67
N ASN A 119 5.78 -0.77 -9.58
CA ASN A 119 4.82 0.29 -9.27
C ASN A 119 5.24 0.98 -7.99
N VAL A 120 5.44 2.30 -8.05
CA VAL A 120 5.81 3.13 -6.90
C VAL A 120 4.65 4.03 -6.53
N PHE A 121 4.28 4.02 -5.25
CA PHE A 121 3.18 4.80 -4.70
C PHE A 121 3.73 5.82 -3.70
N THR A 122 3.37 7.08 -3.88
CA THR A 122 3.80 8.15 -2.97
C THR A 122 2.65 9.07 -2.61
N THR A 123 2.59 9.55 -1.37
CA THR A 123 1.72 10.70 -1.08
C THR A 123 2.13 11.89 -1.93
N THR A 124 1.15 12.74 -2.27
CA THR A 124 1.46 14.11 -2.66
C THR A 124 2.15 14.77 -1.47
N GLY A 125 3.42 15.14 -1.61
CA GLY A 125 4.09 15.98 -0.62
C GLY A 125 3.25 17.24 -0.43
N ILE A 126 2.76 17.45 0.79
CA ILE A 126 2.22 18.76 1.17
C ILE A 126 3.45 19.53 1.67
N TYR A 127 3.97 20.41 0.81
CA TYR A 127 4.83 21.52 1.22
C TYR A 127 3.96 22.61 1.83
#